data_AF-A0A8T8X9L5-F1
#
_entry.id   AF-A0A8T8X9L5-F1
#
_cell.length_a   1.000
_cell.length_b   1.000
_cell.length_c   1.000
_cell.angle_alpha   90.00
_cell.angle_beta   90.00
_cell.angle_gamma   90.00
#
_symmetry.space_group_name_H-M   'P 1'
#
loop_
_entity.id
_entity.type
_entity.pdbx_description
1 polymer ?
#
loop_
_entity_poly.entity_id
_entity_poly.type
_entity_poly.pdbx_seq_one_letter_code
_entity_poly.pdbx_strand_id
1 'polypeptide(L)'
;MASTHHPHYHHDTESLDYSSDGSDDVPFLQNALNPTRRVKRYTRPLIDYVRNEWQSNTKYSSGSSPDRSETPRWVQMVLSIVAAPRFRRYAIIYTALFLSCLLGWQFVLSPRLQEHSELTKSLNPNTKETVGGWYGTNALPSFEGVLQLKTLDSSLLPAKEAPKPGAGSTRRLIVVGDVHGCRTELERLLEEVTFNEKTDHLIFTGDLISKGPDSPGVVDLARKHSASCVRGNHEDRVLLVRQELLEMDAMTDTSGDEYMDGLSTSGAQKDLKLARNLTDEQAEWLDACPVILNVGHIPTMGQVAVVHGGLVPGVDYDKQDPFSVMNMLTIDLDTHLPSSSRDGKKWTKLFNKHQSLTYKSTKHADAQATDAQATTVIYGHDSKSSLSITTYTKGLDSGCVKGGELTALVIADGGEQKVIQVRCNNYLEK
;
A
#
# COMPACT_ATOMS: atom_id res chain seq x y z
N MET A 1 55.45 -14.67 -31.85
CA MET A 1 56.47 -13.61 -31.64
C MET A 1 55.83 -12.67 -30.61
N ALA A 2 56.31 -12.65 -29.36
CA ALA A 2 57.43 -11.81 -28.89
C ALA A 2 57.22 -10.33 -29.26
N SER A 3 57.25 -9.34 -28.36
CA SER A 3 57.35 -9.19 -26.90
C SER A 3 57.41 -7.66 -26.65
N THR A 4 57.62 -7.20 -25.40
CA THR A 4 58.02 -5.82 -25.00
C THR A 4 56.95 -4.70 -25.10
N HIS A 5 56.87 -3.70 -24.18
CA HIS A 5 57.61 -3.46 -22.92
C HIS A 5 56.83 -2.58 -21.89
N HIS A 6 57.40 -2.48 -20.68
CA HIS A 6 57.14 -1.60 -19.51
C HIS A 6 57.34 -0.07 -19.81
N PRO A 7 57.25 0.94 -18.88
CA PRO A 7 57.44 0.94 -17.40
C PRO A 7 56.50 1.90 -16.53
N HIS A 8 56.23 1.68 -15.21
CA HIS A 8 56.80 2.20 -13.92
C HIS A 8 56.33 3.56 -13.26
N TYR A 9 56.48 3.61 -11.91
CA TYR A 9 56.51 4.74 -10.91
C TYR A 9 55.14 5.32 -10.41
N HIS A 10 54.74 5.12 -9.12
CA HIS A 10 54.90 5.93 -7.87
C HIS A 10 54.09 7.26 -7.85
N HIS A 11 53.56 7.85 -6.75
CA HIS A 11 53.65 7.68 -5.27
C HIS A 11 52.42 8.37 -4.57
N ASP A 12 52.03 7.91 -3.35
CA ASP A 12 51.37 8.61 -2.19
C ASP A 12 50.04 9.42 -2.38
N THR A 13 49.23 9.85 -1.38
CA THR A 13 49.36 10.12 0.09
C THR A 13 48.03 9.92 0.91
N GLU A 14 48.16 9.72 2.24
CA GLU A 14 47.20 10.03 3.37
C GLU A 14 45.79 9.33 3.43
N SER A 15 45.40 8.54 4.45
CA SER A 15 45.20 8.72 5.93
C SER A 15 43.92 9.50 6.31
N LEU A 16 43.08 9.12 7.29
CA LEU A 16 43.32 8.73 8.70
C LEU A 16 42.28 7.74 9.30
N ASP A 17 42.65 7.13 10.44
CA ASP A 17 41.92 6.12 11.25
C ASP A 17 40.95 6.68 12.33
N TYR A 18 40.16 5.79 12.95
CA TYR A 18 40.27 5.62 14.43
C TYR A 18 39.89 4.21 14.96
N SER A 19 40.55 3.83 16.06
CA SER A 19 40.62 2.49 16.71
C SER A 19 39.43 2.19 17.65
N SER A 20 39.34 1.12 18.47
CA SER A 20 40.29 0.12 19.02
C SER A 20 39.50 -1.12 19.51
N ASP A 21 39.99 -2.20 20.13
CA ASP A 21 41.28 -2.69 20.71
C ASP A 21 41.20 -4.25 20.69
N GLY A 22 42.18 -5.11 21.01
CA GLY A 22 43.56 -4.99 21.50
C GLY A 22 44.07 -6.35 22.01
N SER A 23 45.35 -6.74 21.82
CA SER A 23 45.89 -8.03 22.32
C SER A 23 47.44 -8.13 22.33
N ASP A 24 47.97 -8.70 23.42
CA ASP A 24 49.25 -9.43 23.62
C ASP A 24 50.55 -9.00 22.92
N ASP A 25 51.56 -8.66 23.74
CA ASP A 25 52.96 -8.41 23.36
C ASP A 25 53.87 -9.67 23.40
N VAL A 26 54.87 -9.67 22.51
CA VAL A 26 56.05 -10.58 22.46
C VAL A 26 57.27 -9.86 23.07
N PRO A 27 58.44 -10.48 23.42
CA PRO A 27 59.49 -10.69 22.40
C PRO A 27 60.60 -11.77 22.62
N PHE A 28 61.09 -12.31 21.48
CA PHE A 28 62.51 -12.56 21.06
C PHE A 28 63.48 -13.62 21.65
N LEU A 29 63.85 -14.57 20.76
CA LEU A 29 65.20 -15.04 20.30
C LEU A 29 66.43 -15.20 21.23
N GLN A 30 67.16 -16.35 21.09
CA GLN A 30 68.50 -16.41 20.45
C GLN A 30 68.96 -17.85 20.04
N ASN A 31 69.92 -17.92 19.11
CA ASN A 31 70.52 -19.07 18.38
C ASN A 31 71.21 -20.20 19.20
N ALA A 32 71.30 -21.42 18.61
CA ALA A 32 72.57 -22.05 18.11
C ALA A 32 72.72 -23.60 18.26
N LEU A 33 73.09 -24.25 17.13
CA LEU A 33 73.96 -25.45 16.96
C LEU A 33 73.53 -26.90 17.33
N ASN A 34 73.82 -27.80 16.39
CA ASN A 34 73.82 -29.28 16.40
C ASN A 34 75.13 -29.86 17.01
N PRO A 35 75.35 -31.20 17.19
CA PRO A 35 74.45 -32.38 17.15
C PRO A 35 74.67 -33.43 18.30
N THR A 36 74.03 -34.61 18.18
CA THR A 36 74.29 -35.91 18.87
C THR A 36 73.71 -36.20 20.28
N ARG A 37 72.65 -37.04 20.33
CA ARG A 37 72.68 -38.38 20.97
C ARG A 37 71.37 -39.16 20.72
N ARG A 38 71.45 -40.50 20.81
CA ARG A 38 70.40 -41.45 20.41
C ARG A 38 70.10 -42.45 21.54
N VAL A 39 68.82 -42.79 21.73
CA VAL A 39 68.28 -43.98 22.46
C VAL A 39 68.38 -44.03 24.01
N LYS A 40 67.22 -44.03 24.71
CA LYS A 40 66.65 -45.23 25.40
C LYS A 40 65.31 -45.01 26.13
N ARG A 41 64.32 -45.81 25.69
CA ARG A 41 63.23 -46.50 26.44
C ARG A 41 62.55 -45.84 27.65
N TYR A 42 61.23 -45.70 27.56
CA TYR A 42 60.32 -45.85 28.72
C TYR A 42 59.98 -47.33 28.94
N THR A 43 59.85 -47.74 30.20
CA THR A 43 59.80 -49.17 30.60
C THR A 43 58.69 -49.48 31.63
N ARG A 44 57.42 -49.20 31.30
CA ARG A 44 56.24 -49.73 32.01
C ARG A 44 55.06 -49.99 31.05
N PRO A 45 54.25 -51.04 31.25
CA PRO A 45 53.02 -51.26 30.48
C PRO A 45 51.92 -50.26 30.89
N LEU A 46 50.98 -49.98 29.97
CA LEU A 46 49.94 -48.94 30.12
C LEU A 46 48.97 -49.12 31.31
N ILE A 47 48.93 -50.29 31.94
CA ILE A 47 47.98 -50.62 33.01
C ILE A 47 48.18 -49.76 34.28
N ASP A 48 49.42 -49.32 34.55
CA ASP A 48 49.79 -48.51 35.73
C ASP A 48 49.24 -47.06 35.69
N TYR A 49 48.65 -46.63 34.57
CA TYR A 49 48.06 -45.30 34.43
C TYR A 49 46.56 -45.24 34.73
N VAL A 50 45.91 -46.37 35.02
CA VAL A 50 44.46 -46.44 35.30
C VAL A 50 44.20 -46.35 36.81
N ARG A 51 43.73 -45.20 37.29
CA ARG A 51 43.24 -45.06 38.67
C ARG A 51 41.75 -45.41 38.77
N ASN A 52 41.42 -46.44 39.55
CA ASN A 52 40.04 -46.87 39.82
C ASN A 52 39.31 -45.97 40.85
N GLU A 53 39.17 -44.67 40.56
CA GLU A 53 38.49 -43.71 41.47
C GLU A 53 36.96 -43.93 41.58
N TRP A 54 36.40 -44.87 40.80
CA TRP A 54 34.98 -45.23 40.86
C TRP A 54 34.64 -46.21 41.99
N GLN A 55 35.60 -46.99 42.51
CA GLN A 55 35.36 -47.99 43.55
C GLN A 55 35.42 -47.44 44.98
N SER A 56 36.07 -46.29 45.19
CA SER A 56 36.22 -45.63 46.50
C SER A 56 35.21 -44.51 46.74
N ASN A 57 34.27 -44.28 45.82
CA ASN A 57 33.33 -43.18 45.89
C ASN A 57 32.04 -43.58 46.64
N THR A 58 31.79 -42.94 47.79
CA THR A 58 30.64 -43.19 48.68
C THR A 58 29.28 -43.00 47.99
N LYS A 59 29.24 -42.37 46.82
CA LYS A 59 28.03 -42.25 45.99
C LYS A 59 27.45 -43.59 45.49
N TYR A 60 28.18 -44.70 45.66
CA TYR A 60 27.73 -46.05 45.28
C TYR A 60 27.59 -47.04 46.47
N SER A 61 27.70 -46.57 47.73
CA SER A 61 27.38 -47.43 48.88
C SER A 61 25.86 -47.58 49.04
N SER A 62 25.37 -48.82 49.05
CA SER A 62 23.96 -49.17 49.24
C SER A 62 23.38 -48.69 50.57
N GLY A 63 22.21 -48.05 50.53
CA GLY A 63 21.44 -47.65 51.72
C GLY A 63 19.94 -47.72 51.50
N SER A 64 19.28 -48.54 52.32
CA SER A 64 17.82 -48.56 52.66
C SER A 64 16.78 -48.54 51.54
N SER A 65 15.95 -49.60 51.50
CA SER A 65 14.66 -49.61 50.81
C SER A 65 13.73 -48.53 51.35
N PRO A 66 13.07 -47.73 50.49
CA PRO A 66 11.80 -47.11 50.80
C PRO A 66 10.62 -48.02 50.38
N ASP A 67 9.49 -47.78 51.02
CA ASP A 67 8.23 -48.51 50.91
C ASP A 67 7.70 -48.70 49.48
N ARG A 68 7.00 -49.81 49.22
CA ARG A 68 6.37 -50.08 47.92
C ARG A 68 5.07 -49.27 47.81
N SER A 69 5.12 -48.12 47.14
CA SER A 69 3.90 -47.49 46.65
C SER A 69 3.25 -48.37 45.57
N GLU A 70 1.98 -48.72 45.76
CA GLU A 70 1.17 -49.55 44.85
C GLU A 70 0.84 -48.79 43.55
N THR A 71 1.84 -48.63 42.70
CA THR A 71 1.68 -48.09 41.34
C THR A 71 1.51 -49.25 40.36
N PRO A 72 0.37 -49.37 39.65
CA PRO A 72 0.17 -50.43 38.67
C PRO A 72 1.27 -50.45 37.61
N ARG A 73 1.67 -51.65 37.14
CA ARG A 73 2.78 -51.79 36.18
C ARG A 73 2.62 -50.95 34.90
N TRP A 74 1.39 -50.74 34.44
CA TRP A 74 1.10 -49.88 33.29
C TRP A 74 1.45 -48.40 33.57
N VAL A 75 1.27 -47.93 34.81
CA VAL A 75 1.66 -46.57 35.24
C VAL A 75 3.17 -46.42 35.23
N GLN A 76 3.93 -47.42 35.71
CA GLN A 76 5.40 -47.39 35.65
C GLN A 76 5.94 -47.47 34.20
N MET A 77 5.27 -48.21 33.33
CA MET A 77 5.58 -48.26 31.90
C MET A 77 5.31 -46.90 31.22
N VAL A 78 4.19 -46.25 31.51
CA VAL A 78 3.90 -44.89 31.01
C VAL A 78 4.92 -43.87 31.55
N LEU A 79 5.25 -43.91 32.84
CA LEU A 79 6.25 -43.02 33.46
C LEU A 79 7.64 -43.17 32.82
N SER A 80 8.08 -44.39 32.52
CA SER A 80 9.38 -44.63 31.88
C SER A 80 9.41 -44.20 30.40
N ILE A 81 8.29 -44.30 29.68
CA ILE A 81 8.15 -43.74 28.32
C ILE A 81 8.19 -42.21 28.37
N VAL A 82 7.47 -41.58 29.30
CA VAL A 82 7.44 -40.10 29.45
C VAL A 82 8.79 -39.55 29.90
N ALA A 83 9.53 -40.28 30.74
CA ALA A 83 10.88 -39.93 31.16
C ALA A 83 11.95 -40.11 30.06
N ALA A 84 11.65 -40.81 28.97
CA ALA A 84 12.62 -41.10 27.92
C ALA A 84 13.08 -39.80 27.20
N PRO A 85 14.40 -39.51 27.11
CA PRO A 85 14.89 -38.24 26.54
C PRO A 85 14.44 -37.97 25.09
N ARG A 86 14.22 -39.01 24.29
CA ARG A 86 13.70 -38.92 22.92
C ARG A 86 12.21 -38.57 22.91
N PHE A 87 11.40 -39.24 23.73
CA PHE A 87 9.96 -38.96 23.85
C PHE A 87 9.73 -37.52 24.29
N ARG A 88 10.47 -37.04 25.31
CA ARG A 88 10.38 -35.63 25.76
C ARG A 88 10.72 -34.63 24.66
N ARG A 89 11.73 -34.90 23.82
CA ARG A 89 12.07 -34.05 22.65
C ARG A 89 10.93 -34.02 21.62
N TYR A 90 10.37 -35.18 21.26
CA TYR A 90 9.22 -35.23 20.35
C TYR A 90 7.97 -34.55 20.93
N ALA A 91 7.66 -34.78 22.20
CA ALA A 91 6.55 -34.12 22.88
C ALA A 91 6.69 -32.59 22.87
N ILE A 92 7.89 -32.05 23.14
CA ILE A 92 8.14 -30.60 23.03
C ILE A 92 7.94 -30.10 21.59
N ILE A 93 8.47 -30.81 20.59
CA ILE A 93 8.35 -30.44 19.18
C ILE A 93 6.87 -30.44 18.73
N TYR A 94 6.12 -31.50 19.05
CA TYR A 94 4.70 -31.59 18.68
C TYR A 94 3.83 -30.59 19.44
N THR A 95 4.13 -30.30 20.72
CA THR A 95 3.43 -29.24 21.46
C THR A 95 3.74 -27.86 20.87
N ALA A 96 5.00 -27.58 20.50
CA ALA A 96 5.37 -26.31 19.86
C ALA A 96 4.71 -26.16 18.47
N LEU A 97 4.63 -27.24 17.68
CA LEU A 97 3.95 -27.26 16.38
C LEU A 97 2.42 -27.13 16.52
N PHE A 98 1.82 -27.80 17.52
CA PHE A 98 0.40 -27.64 17.81
C PHE A 98 0.08 -26.20 18.24
N LEU A 99 0.88 -25.60 19.12
CA LEU A 99 0.73 -24.21 19.52
C LEU A 99 0.94 -23.25 18.34
N SER A 100 1.92 -23.47 17.46
CA SER A 100 2.09 -22.60 16.28
C SER A 100 0.95 -22.74 15.27
N CYS A 101 0.40 -23.95 15.08
CA CYS A 101 -0.83 -24.16 14.29
C CYS A 101 -2.06 -23.50 14.94
N LEU A 102 -2.21 -23.56 16.26
CA LEU A 102 -3.34 -22.98 16.98
C LEU A 102 -3.28 -21.45 16.99
N LEU A 103 -2.10 -20.87 17.20
CA LEU A 103 -1.84 -19.44 17.04
C LEU A 103 -2.07 -18.99 15.58
N GLY A 104 -1.59 -19.77 14.60
CA GLY A 104 -1.84 -19.52 13.17
C GLY A 104 -3.34 -19.56 12.82
N TRP A 105 -4.09 -20.50 13.42
CA TRP A 105 -5.54 -20.55 13.30
C TRP A 105 -6.20 -19.32 13.91
N GLN A 106 -5.89 -19.00 15.16
CA GLN A 106 -6.53 -17.93 15.92
C GLN A 106 -6.22 -16.53 15.35
N PHE A 107 -4.98 -16.26 14.96
CA PHE A 107 -4.53 -14.91 14.57
C PHE A 107 -4.44 -14.67 13.06
N VAL A 108 -4.40 -15.72 12.22
CA VAL A 108 -4.24 -15.56 10.77
C VAL A 108 -5.41 -16.18 9.98
N LEU A 109 -5.71 -17.46 10.19
CA LEU A 109 -6.65 -18.17 9.31
C LEU A 109 -8.11 -17.92 9.68
N SER A 110 -8.50 -18.05 10.95
CA SER A 110 -9.88 -17.83 11.41
C SER A 110 -10.37 -16.40 11.11
N PRO A 111 -9.61 -15.32 11.41
CA PRO A 111 -10.07 -13.96 11.10
C PRO A 111 -10.23 -13.70 9.60
N ARG A 112 -9.34 -14.28 8.76
CA ARG A 112 -9.45 -14.16 7.29
C ARG A 112 -10.61 -14.96 6.72
N LEU A 113 -10.92 -16.13 7.27
CA LEU A 113 -12.09 -16.92 6.88
C LEU A 113 -13.39 -16.22 7.29
N GLN A 114 -13.45 -15.62 8.48
CA GLN A 114 -14.57 -14.78 8.92
C GLN A 114 -14.77 -13.59 7.98
N GLU A 115 -13.72 -12.79 7.73
CA GLU A 115 -13.77 -11.66 6.78
C GLU A 115 -14.24 -12.10 5.38
N HIS A 116 -13.74 -13.23 4.87
CA HIS A 116 -14.15 -13.75 3.57
C HIS A 116 -15.61 -14.22 3.56
N SER A 117 -16.09 -14.81 4.66
CA SER A 117 -17.47 -15.25 4.82
C SER A 117 -18.43 -14.06 4.87
N GLU A 118 -18.14 -13.05 5.69
CA GLU A 118 -18.91 -11.81 5.79
C GLU A 118 -19.04 -11.10 4.43
N LEU A 119 -17.90 -10.88 3.75
CA LEU A 119 -17.88 -10.27 2.42
C LEU A 119 -18.64 -11.08 1.37
N THR A 120 -18.70 -12.41 1.50
CA THR A 120 -19.47 -13.26 0.56
C THR A 120 -20.96 -13.26 0.92
N LYS A 121 -21.31 -13.11 2.20
CA LYS A 121 -22.70 -13.00 2.68
C LYS A 121 -23.34 -11.68 2.27
N SER A 122 -22.64 -10.56 2.42
CA SER A 122 -23.17 -9.24 2.02
C SER A 122 -23.33 -9.13 0.51
N LEU A 123 -22.39 -9.67 -0.28
CA LEU A 123 -22.49 -9.68 -1.75
C LEU A 123 -23.46 -10.74 -2.33
N ASN A 124 -24.23 -11.45 -1.50
CA ASN A 124 -25.19 -12.44 -1.99
C ASN A 124 -26.47 -11.74 -2.50
N PRO A 125 -26.90 -11.98 -3.76
CA PRO A 125 -28.11 -11.39 -4.31
C PRO A 125 -29.38 -11.62 -3.48
N ASN A 126 -29.48 -12.72 -2.74
CA ASN A 126 -30.65 -12.99 -1.89
C ASN A 126 -30.69 -12.05 -0.67
N THR A 127 -29.54 -11.54 -0.21
CA THR A 127 -29.48 -10.55 0.88
C THR A 127 -30.05 -9.21 0.43
N LYS A 128 -29.87 -8.83 -0.85
CA LYS A 128 -30.35 -7.59 -1.47
C LYS A 128 -31.84 -7.33 -1.21
N GLU A 129 -32.68 -8.37 -1.35
CA GLU A 129 -34.13 -8.25 -1.17
C GLU A 129 -34.50 -8.00 0.30
N THR A 130 -33.79 -8.62 1.25
CA THR A 130 -34.03 -8.43 2.69
C THR A 130 -33.61 -7.07 3.24
N VAL A 131 -32.69 -6.35 2.57
CA VAL A 131 -32.24 -5.00 3.01
C VAL A 131 -32.72 -3.87 2.09
N GLY A 132 -33.62 -4.17 1.14
CA GLY A 132 -34.28 -3.16 0.30
C GLY A 132 -33.45 -2.62 -0.87
N GLY A 133 -32.39 -3.32 -1.27
CA GLY A 133 -31.53 -2.94 -2.41
C GLY A 133 -30.05 -2.81 -2.06
N TRP A 134 -29.26 -2.35 -3.03
CA TRP A 134 -27.97 -1.72 -2.76
C TRP A 134 -28.23 -0.23 -2.54
N TYR A 135 -27.68 0.36 -1.47
CA TYR A 135 -27.82 1.79 -1.26
C TYR A 135 -27.18 2.57 -2.42
N GLY A 136 -27.91 3.57 -2.92
CA GLY A 136 -27.68 4.18 -4.24
C GLY A 136 -28.92 4.13 -5.15
N THR A 137 -29.83 3.17 -4.96
CA THR A 137 -31.14 3.20 -5.69
C THR A 137 -32.20 4.06 -5.02
N ASN A 138 -32.00 4.46 -3.75
CA ASN A 138 -32.82 5.49 -3.11
C ASN A 138 -32.29 6.84 -3.56
N ALA A 139 -33.03 7.49 -4.46
CA ALA A 139 -32.65 8.79 -5.01
C ALA A 139 -32.52 9.84 -3.90
N LEU A 140 -31.27 10.20 -3.58
CA LEU A 140 -30.97 11.56 -3.14
C LEU A 140 -31.46 12.54 -4.22
N PRO A 141 -31.84 13.78 -3.86
CA PRO A 141 -32.22 14.77 -4.85
C PRO A 141 -31.10 14.92 -5.89
N SER A 142 -31.47 15.19 -7.15
CA SER A 142 -30.49 15.46 -8.20
C SER A 142 -29.58 16.60 -7.75
N PHE A 143 -28.27 16.35 -7.70
CA PHE A 143 -27.25 17.36 -7.44
C PHE A 143 -27.16 18.28 -8.66
N GLU A 144 -28.04 19.28 -8.72
CA GLU A 144 -28.02 20.30 -9.76
C GLU A 144 -26.67 21.03 -9.77
N GLY A 145 -26.12 21.26 -10.95
CA GLY A 145 -24.80 21.88 -11.13
C GLY A 145 -23.60 20.92 -11.14
N VAL A 146 -23.72 19.66 -10.69
CA VAL A 146 -22.57 18.74 -10.63
C VAL A 146 -22.52 17.81 -11.86
N LEU A 147 -21.41 17.84 -12.60
CA LEU A 147 -21.17 16.89 -13.69
C LEU A 147 -20.91 15.47 -13.15
N GLN A 148 -21.93 14.62 -13.10
CA GLN A 148 -21.79 13.29 -12.49
C GLN A 148 -20.87 12.33 -13.28
N LEU A 149 -21.00 12.26 -14.60
CA LEU A 149 -20.31 11.29 -15.44
C LEU A 149 -19.79 11.92 -16.73
N LYS A 150 -18.52 11.68 -17.05
CA LYS A 150 -17.89 12.02 -18.34
C LYS A 150 -17.13 10.80 -18.86
N THR A 151 -17.14 10.60 -20.17
CA THR A 151 -16.30 9.59 -20.81
C THR A 151 -15.07 10.26 -21.41
N LEU A 152 -13.89 9.70 -21.17
CA LEU A 152 -12.64 10.16 -21.77
C LEU A 152 -12.67 9.92 -23.28
N ASP A 153 -12.07 10.81 -24.07
CA ASP A 153 -11.94 10.54 -25.50
C ASP A 153 -11.06 9.30 -25.73
N SER A 154 -11.63 8.33 -26.45
CA SER A 154 -10.95 7.13 -26.93
C SER A 154 -9.64 7.41 -27.68
N SER A 155 -9.48 8.60 -28.27
CA SER A 155 -8.24 9.01 -28.94
C SER A 155 -7.07 9.21 -27.97
N LEU A 156 -7.34 9.44 -26.67
CA LEU A 156 -6.32 9.64 -25.64
C LEU A 156 -5.85 8.32 -25.01
N LEU A 157 -6.50 7.21 -25.32
CA LEU A 157 -6.18 5.91 -24.72
C LEU A 157 -4.87 5.30 -25.27
N PRO A 158 -4.18 4.48 -24.45
CA PRO A 158 -3.06 3.65 -24.93
C PRO A 158 -3.53 2.66 -26.00
N ALA A 159 -2.62 2.26 -26.88
CA ALA A 159 -2.92 1.28 -27.91
C ALA A 159 -3.29 -0.09 -27.30
N LYS A 160 -4.13 -0.84 -28.01
CA LYS A 160 -4.57 -2.18 -27.59
C LYS A 160 -3.43 -3.22 -27.58
N GLU A 161 -2.43 -3.02 -28.43
CA GLU A 161 -1.26 -3.90 -28.58
C GLU A 161 -0.01 -3.17 -28.10
N ALA A 162 0.90 -3.90 -27.47
CA ALA A 162 2.19 -3.34 -27.06
C ALA A 162 3.03 -2.94 -28.30
N PRO A 163 3.95 -1.96 -28.19
CA PRO A 163 4.76 -1.53 -29.31
C PRO A 163 5.65 -2.68 -29.81
N LYS A 164 5.91 -2.71 -31.13
CA LYS A 164 6.91 -3.63 -31.68
C LYS A 164 8.29 -3.31 -31.08
N PRO A 165 9.18 -4.29 -30.85
CA PRO A 165 10.52 -4.02 -30.35
C PRO A 165 11.25 -2.97 -31.20
N GLY A 166 11.65 -1.85 -30.57
CA GLY A 166 12.28 -0.71 -31.23
C GLY A 166 11.33 0.40 -31.69
N ALA A 167 10.01 0.20 -31.63
CA ALA A 167 9.03 1.28 -31.65
C ALA A 167 8.82 1.79 -30.21
N GLY A 168 8.75 3.12 -30.04
CA GLY A 168 8.34 3.71 -28.76
C GLY A 168 6.86 3.47 -28.46
N SER A 169 6.48 3.65 -27.19
CA SER A 169 5.05 3.70 -26.82
C SER A 169 4.34 4.81 -27.58
N THR A 170 3.15 4.52 -28.09
CA THR A 170 2.37 5.47 -28.89
C THR A 170 1.57 6.41 -28.01
N ARG A 171 0.91 5.89 -26.96
CA ARG A 171 0.26 6.71 -25.93
C ARG A 171 0.34 6.12 -24.53
N ARG A 172 0.32 6.99 -23.52
CA ARG A 172 0.28 6.64 -22.09
C ARG A 172 -0.79 7.45 -21.37
N LEU A 173 -1.44 6.87 -20.37
CA LEU A 173 -2.17 7.65 -19.35
C LEU A 173 -1.27 7.81 -18.13
N ILE A 174 -1.20 9.03 -17.60
CA ILE A 174 -0.51 9.35 -16.35
C ILE A 174 -1.58 9.74 -15.35
N VAL A 175 -1.96 8.82 -14.47
CA VAL A 175 -2.99 9.08 -13.45
C VAL A 175 -2.31 9.46 -12.14
N VAL A 176 -2.54 10.66 -11.63
CA VAL A 176 -1.87 11.23 -10.45
C VAL A 176 -2.83 11.30 -9.27
N GLY A 177 -2.32 10.92 -8.08
CA GLY A 177 -3.02 11.03 -6.80
C GLY A 177 -3.21 12.48 -6.31
N ASP A 178 -3.78 12.61 -5.11
CA ASP A 178 -4.11 13.87 -4.45
C ASP A 178 -2.89 14.81 -4.33
N VAL A 179 -2.96 15.97 -4.97
CA VAL A 179 -1.84 16.92 -5.12
C VAL A 179 -1.84 17.98 -4.02
N HIS A 180 -3.01 18.47 -3.61
CA HIS A 180 -3.17 19.45 -2.54
C HIS A 180 -2.26 20.69 -2.65
N GLY A 181 -2.20 21.32 -3.83
CA GLY A 181 -1.39 22.53 -4.04
C GLY A 181 0.13 22.33 -3.95
N CYS A 182 0.62 21.09 -3.94
CA CYS A 182 2.05 20.77 -4.00
C CYS A 182 2.59 20.87 -5.44
N ARG A 183 2.61 22.08 -6.01
CA ARG A 183 3.01 22.32 -7.41
C ARG A 183 4.42 21.83 -7.72
N THR A 184 5.39 22.13 -6.86
CA THR A 184 6.80 21.75 -7.04
C THR A 184 6.98 20.23 -7.11
N GLU A 185 6.22 19.49 -6.30
CA GLU A 185 6.19 18.03 -6.35
C GLU A 185 5.50 17.48 -7.59
N LEU A 186 4.43 18.13 -8.07
CA LEU A 186 3.80 17.78 -9.35
C LEU A 186 4.74 18.03 -10.53
N GLU A 187 5.44 19.15 -10.58
CA GLU A 187 6.46 19.45 -11.60
C GLU A 187 7.56 18.38 -11.61
N ARG A 188 8.12 18.04 -10.45
CA ARG A 188 9.12 16.96 -10.30
C ARG A 188 8.58 15.57 -10.69
N LEU A 189 7.31 15.29 -10.45
CA LEU A 189 6.68 14.03 -10.87
C LEU A 189 6.54 13.96 -12.39
N LEU A 190 6.16 15.07 -13.03
CA LEU A 190 6.08 15.17 -14.50
C LEU A 190 7.46 15.05 -15.17
N GLU A 191 8.52 15.57 -14.53
CA GLU A 191 9.91 15.34 -14.93
C GLU A 191 10.30 13.85 -14.83
N GLU A 192 10.03 13.20 -13.69
CA GLU A 192 10.39 11.79 -13.43
C GLU A 192 9.63 10.79 -14.32
N VAL A 193 8.36 11.05 -14.66
CA VAL A 193 7.64 10.22 -15.66
C VAL A 193 8.08 10.52 -17.10
N THR A 194 8.92 11.55 -17.31
CA THR A 194 9.28 12.13 -18.62
C THR A 194 8.04 12.47 -19.45
N PHE A 195 7.17 13.31 -18.88
CA PHE A 195 5.87 13.64 -19.46
C PHE A 195 6.00 14.35 -20.82
N ASN A 196 5.20 13.90 -21.79
CA ASN A 196 5.15 14.46 -23.15
C ASN A 196 3.70 14.57 -23.62
N GLU A 197 3.17 15.80 -23.66
CA GLU A 197 1.80 16.16 -24.10
C GLU A 197 1.36 15.55 -25.46
N LYS A 198 2.30 15.12 -26.32
CA LYS A 198 1.99 14.54 -27.63
C LYS A 198 1.67 13.04 -27.58
N THR A 199 2.14 12.35 -26.54
CA THR A 199 1.95 10.91 -26.33
C THR A 199 1.19 10.61 -25.04
N ASP A 200 1.30 11.47 -24.05
CA ASP A 200 0.81 11.22 -22.71
C ASP A 200 -0.41 12.08 -22.41
N HIS A 201 -1.44 11.48 -21.80
CA HIS A 201 -2.58 12.20 -21.26
C HIS A 201 -2.56 12.19 -19.74
N LEU A 202 -2.68 13.37 -19.13
CA LEU A 202 -2.62 13.56 -17.68
C LEU A 202 -4.03 13.49 -17.07
N ILE A 203 -4.20 12.72 -16.00
CA ILE A 203 -5.47 12.55 -15.28
C ILE A 203 -5.24 12.70 -13.77
N PHE A 204 -6.05 13.49 -13.07
CA PHE A 204 -6.00 13.63 -11.61
C PHE A 204 -7.15 12.90 -10.90
N THR A 205 -6.91 12.32 -9.73
CA THR A 205 -7.92 11.65 -8.88
C THR A 205 -8.73 12.60 -7.97
N GLY A 206 -8.76 13.90 -8.28
CA GLY A 206 -9.31 14.94 -7.40
C GLY A 206 -8.31 15.43 -6.35
N ASP A 207 -8.75 16.32 -5.47
CA ASP A 207 -7.93 16.94 -4.42
C ASP A 207 -6.63 17.55 -4.97
N LEU A 208 -6.76 18.31 -6.07
CA LEU A 208 -5.70 19.13 -6.64
C LEU A 208 -5.40 20.35 -5.75
N ILE A 209 -6.43 20.88 -5.08
CA ILE A 209 -6.36 22.13 -4.32
C ILE A 209 -6.40 21.91 -2.80
N SER A 210 -6.32 23.01 -2.04
CA SER A 210 -6.35 23.04 -0.57
C SER A 210 -5.15 22.40 0.12
N LYS A 211 -5.01 22.67 1.43
CA LYS A 211 -3.97 22.18 2.36
C LYS A 211 -2.54 22.69 2.08
N GLY A 212 -1.98 22.51 0.88
CA GLY A 212 -0.59 22.86 0.56
C GLY A 212 -0.40 24.31 0.05
N PRO A 213 0.80 24.64 -0.48
CA PRO A 213 1.25 26.02 -0.63
C PRO A 213 0.69 26.76 -1.84
N ASP A 214 0.42 26.08 -2.96
CA ASP A 214 0.10 26.72 -4.25
C ASP A 214 -1.00 25.98 -5.01
N SER A 215 -2.25 26.18 -4.56
CA SER A 215 -3.43 25.60 -5.24
C SER A 215 -3.66 26.18 -6.64
N PRO A 216 -3.65 27.52 -6.89
CA PRO A 216 -3.89 28.06 -8.24
C PRO A 216 -2.83 27.58 -9.23
N GLY A 217 -1.55 27.53 -8.84
CA GLY A 217 -0.47 27.07 -9.70
C GLY A 217 -0.56 25.59 -10.08
N VAL A 218 -1.16 24.73 -9.25
CA VAL A 218 -1.49 23.34 -9.63
C VAL A 218 -2.60 23.33 -10.68
N VAL A 219 -3.64 24.15 -10.52
CA VAL A 219 -4.76 24.25 -11.48
C VAL A 219 -4.26 24.78 -12.83
N ASP A 220 -3.41 25.82 -12.84
CA ASP A 220 -2.84 26.35 -14.08
C ASP A 220 -1.91 25.34 -14.78
N LEU A 221 -1.14 24.55 -14.04
CA LEU A 221 -0.32 23.48 -14.60
C LEU A 221 -1.18 22.36 -15.22
N ALA A 222 -2.26 21.97 -14.55
CA ALA A 222 -3.22 20.99 -15.06
C ALA A 222 -3.93 21.51 -16.34
N ARG A 223 -4.38 22.77 -16.33
CA ARG A 223 -5.02 23.45 -17.47
C ARG A 223 -4.06 23.55 -18.67
N LYS A 224 -2.82 23.98 -18.44
CA LYS A 224 -1.76 24.07 -19.46
C LYS A 224 -1.57 22.74 -20.21
N HIS A 225 -1.55 21.63 -19.47
CA HIS A 225 -1.39 20.29 -20.04
C HIS A 225 -2.70 19.65 -20.55
N SER A 226 -3.79 20.42 -20.64
CA SER A 226 -5.12 19.93 -21.04
C SER A 226 -5.59 18.70 -20.27
N ALA A 227 -5.19 18.61 -18.99
CA ALA A 227 -5.41 17.43 -18.16
C ALA A 227 -6.90 17.15 -17.94
N SER A 228 -7.21 15.89 -17.71
CA SER A 228 -8.49 15.49 -17.12
C SER A 228 -8.39 15.38 -15.59
N CYS A 229 -9.52 15.45 -14.93
CA CYS A 229 -9.66 15.40 -13.48
C CYS A 229 -10.92 14.61 -13.14
N VAL A 230 -11.06 14.25 -11.87
CA VAL A 230 -12.35 14.07 -11.23
C VAL A 230 -12.50 15.09 -10.10
N ARG A 231 -13.74 15.43 -9.73
CA ARG A 231 -14.04 16.36 -8.65
C ARG A 231 -13.74 15.68 -7.30
N GLY A 232 -12.82 16.26 -6.52
CA GLY A 232 -12.55 15.85 -5.15
C GLY A 232 -13.41 16.60 -4.14
N ASN A 233 -13.37 16.16 -2.88
CA ASN A 233 -14.19 16.77 -1.82
C ASN A 233 -13.63 18.11 -1.32
N HIS A 234 -12.38 18.45 -1.66
CA HIS A 234 -11.85 19.80 -1.46
C HIS A 234 -12.22 20.74 -2.60
N GLU A 235 -12.23 20.30 -3.87
CA GLU A 235 -12.75 21.12 -4.97
C GLU A 235 -14.22 21.48 -4.76
N ASP A 236 -15.06 20.48 -4.49
CA ASP A 236 -16.50 20.66 -4.34
C ASP A 236 -16.87 21.72 -3.29
N ARG A 237 -16.23 21.63 -2.12
CA ARG A 237 -16.42 22.56 -1.01
C ARG A 237 -16.00 23.99 -1.34
N VAL A 238 -14.86 24.16 -2.04
CA VAL A 238 -14.35 25.49 -2.41
C VAL A 238 -15.22 26.13 -3.49
N LEU A 239 -15.74 25.33 -4.43
CA LEU A 239 -16.67 25.78 -5.47
C LEU A 239 -18.01 26.22 -4.88
N LEU A 240 -18.57 25.47 -3.93
CA LEU A 240 -19.81 25.85 -3.22
C LEU A 240 -19.63 27.19 -2.46
N VAL A 241 -18.50 27.36 -1.75
CA VAL A 241 -18.19 28.63 -1.06
C VAL A 241 -17.98 29.79 -2.06
N ARG A 242 -17.41 29.52 -3.24
CA ARG A 242 -17.29 30.53 -4.30
C ARG A 242 -18.66 30.93 -4.85
N GLN A 243 -19.55 29.97 -5.09
CA GLN A 243 -20.90 30.25 -5.58
C GLN A 243 -21.67 31.11 -4.57
N GLU A 244 -21.64 30.76 -3.28
CA GLU A 244 -22.29 31.55 -2.22
C GLU A 244 -21.76 32.99 -2.18
N LEU A 245 -20.44 33.20 -2.33
CA LEU A 245 -19.87 34.55 -2.45
C LEU A 245 -20.40 35.33 -3.66
N LEU A 246 -20.44 34.71 -4.85
CA LEU A 246 -20.90 35.37 -6.06
C LEU A 246 -22.40 35.72 -5.99
N GLU A 247 -23.20 34.87 -5.34
CA GLU A 247 -24.61 35.16 -5.05
C GLU A 247 -24.77 36.31 -4.05
N MET A 248 -23.95 36.35 -2.99
CA MET A 248 -23.96 37.45 -2.01
C MET A 248 -23.53 38.80 -2.62
N ASP A 249 -22.42 38.82 -3.37
CA ASP A 249 -21.92 40.03 -4.06
C ASP A 249 -22.94 40.54 -5.12
N ALA A 250 -23.80 39.66 -5.65
CA ALA A 250 -24.89 40.03 -6.55
C ALA A 250 -26.16 40.52 -5.83
N MET A 251 -26.38 40.14 -4.57
CA MET A 251 -27.59 40.48 -3.81
C MET A 251 -27.40 41.66 -2.83
N THR A 252 -26.19 41.93 -2.39
CA THR A 252 -25.90 42.95 -1.36
C THR A 252 -24.67 43.80 -1.69
N ASP A 253 -24.74 45.09 -1.41
CA ASP A 253 -23.60 46.03 -1.40
C ASP A 253 -22.73 45.86 -0.11
N THR A 254 -22.92 44.75 0.61
CA THR A 254 -22.28 44.41 1.88
C THR A 254 -21.06 43.56 1.59
N SER A 255 -19.86 44.00 2.00
CA SER A 255 -18.64 43.24 1.68
C SER A 255 -18.66 41.86 2.34
N GLY A 256 -18.11 40.85 1.65
CA GLY A 256 -17.92 39.50 2.19
C GLY A 256 -17.01 39.41 3.44
N ASP A 257 -16.60 40.53 4.02
CA ASP A 257 -15.90 40.59 5.31
C ASP A 257 -16.82 40.22 6.48
N GLU A 258 -18.14 40.49 6.40
CA GLU A 258 -19.09 40.02 7.42
C GLU A 258 -19.26 38.49 7.40
N TYR A 259 -19.26 37.88 6.20
CA TYR A 259 -19.29 36.42 6.04
C TYR A 259 -18.04 35.75 6.66
N MET A 260 -16.88 36.42 6.62
CA MET A 260 -15.64 35.95 7.24
C MET A 260 -15.75 35.81 8.77
N ASP A 261 -16.43 36.74 9.45
CA ASP A 261 -16.54 36.78 10.92
C ASP A 261 -17.50 35.69 11.45
N GLY A 262 -18.46 35.26 10.63
CA GLY A 262 -19.35 34.14 10.93
C GLY A 262 -18.70 32.74 10.86
N LEU A 263 -17.53 32.60 10.21
CA LEU A 263 -16.90 31.30 10.01
C LEU A 263 -16.09 30.82 11.22
N SER A 264 -16.74 29.97 12.02
CA SER A 264 -16.22 29.42 13.28
C SER A 264 -15.05 28.43 13.16
N THR A 265 -14.68 27.97 11.95
CA THR A 265 -13.61 26.98 11.77
C THR A 265 -12.46 27.47 10.89
N SER A 266 -11.23 27.17 11.31
CA SER A 266 -10.02 27.46 10.52
C SER A 266 -10.00 26.73 9.17
N GLY A 267 -10.76 25.64 9.02
CA GLY A 267 -11.00 24.98 7.73
C GLY A 267 -11.76 25.89 6.77
N ALA A 268 -13.00 26.26 7.15
CA ALA A 268 -13.85 27.12 6.32
C ALA A 268 -13.18 28.47 5.98
N GLN A 269 -12.43 29.07 6.91
CA GLN A 269 -11.66 30.29 6.65
C GLN A 269 -10.54 30.10 5.61
N LYS A 270 -9.96 28.90 5.48
CA LYS A 270 -8.97 28.58 4.43
C LYS A 270 -9.66 28.32 3.10
N ASP A 271 -10.74 27.54 3.12
CA ASP A 271 -11.55 27.24 1.94
C ASP A 271 -12.08 28.54 1.30
N LEU A 272 -12.56 29.49 2.13
CA LEU A 272 -13.00 30.82 1.71
C LEU A 272 -11.88 31.70 1.13
N LYS A 273 -10.69 31.70 1.75
CA LYS A 273 -9.52 32.42 1.20
C LYS A 273 -9.12 31.88 -0.16
N LEU A 274 -9.18 30.56 -0.32
CA LEU A 274 -8.89 29.90 -1.59
C LEU A 274 -9.98 30.20 -2.63
N ALA A 275 -11.27 30.14 -2.26
CA ALA A 275 -12.39 30.47 -3.13
C ALA A 275 -12.26 31.87 -3.75
N ARG A 276 -11.80 32.88 -2.97
CA ARG A 276 -11.50 34.25 -3.45
C ARG A 276 -10.23 34.36 -4.30
N ASN A 277 -9.26 33.47 -4.10
CA ASN A 277 -7.95 33.51 -4.75
C ASN A 277 -7.90 32.74 -6.08
N LEU A 278 -8.96 31.99 -6.42
CA LEU A 278 -9.13 31.38 -7.74
C LEU A 278 -9.66 32.42 -8.75
N THR A 279 -9.17 32.37 -9.99
CA THR A 279 -9.79 33.09 -11.10
C THR A 279 -11.06 32.38 -11.58
N ASP A 280 -11.90 33.07 -12.35
CA ASP A 280 -13.11 32.45 -12.92
C ASP A 280 -12.76 31.26 -13.82
N GLU A 281 -11.74 31.38 -14.67
CA GLU A 281 -11.36 30.30 -15.59
C GLU A 281 -10.66 29.11 -14.90
N GLN A 282 -10.16 29.32 -13.66
CA GLN A 282 -9.71 28.22 -12.79
C GLN A 282 -10.90 27.54 -12.12
N ALA A 283 -11.87 28.32 -11.63
CA ALA A 283 -13.08 27.79 -11.01
C ALA A 283 -13.95 27.02 -12.02
N GLU A 284 -14.20 27.56 -13.21
CA GLU A 284 -14.91 26.89 -14.31
C GLU A 284 -14.26 25.56 -14.73
N TRP A 285 -12.91 25.51 -14.77
CA TRP A 285 -12.21 24.28 -15.10
C TRP A 285 -12.35 23.20 -14.01
N LEU A 286 -12.31 23.61 -12.73
CA LEU A 286 -12.55 22.71 -11.59
C LEU A 286 -14.01 22.24 -11.55
N ASP A 287 -14.97 23.11 -11.88
CA ASP A 287 -16.39 22.77 -11.91
C ASP A 287 -16.71 21.77 -13.04
N ALA A 288 -16.02 21.91 -14.18
CA ALA A 288 -16.07 20.96 -15.30
C ALA A 288 -15.38 19.60 -15.04
N CYS A 289 -14.78 19.39 -13.85
CA CYS A 289 -14.29 18.07 -13.44
C CYS A 289 -15.49 17.15 -13.10
N PRO A 290 -15.64 15.99 -13.76
CA PRO A 290 -16.70 15.04 -13.46
C PRO A 290 -16.51 14.35 -12.11
N VAL A 291 -17.58 13.87 -11.48
CA VAL A 291 -17.48 13.02 -10.27
C VAL A 291 -16.95 11.62 -10.62
N ILE A 292 -17.34 11.09 -11.78
CA ILE A 292 -16.82 9.84 -12.35
C ILE A 292 -16.27 10.11 -13.76
N LEU A 293 -14.99 9.80 -13.98
CA LEU A 293 -14.39 9.75 -15.30
C LEU A 293 -14.34 8.30 -15.80
N ASN A 294 -15.24 7.96 -16.71
CA ASN A 294 -15.21 6.71 -17.46
C ASN A 294 -14.05 6.75 -18.47
N VAL A 295 -12.94 6.10 -18.16
CA VAL A 295 -11.77 6.02 -19.06
C VAL A 295 -12.05 5.11 -20.25
N GLY A 296 -12.86 4.07 -20.07
CA GLY A 296 -13.15 3.07 -21.09
C GLY A 296 -12.31 1.81 -20.92
N HIS A 297 -12.32 0.94 -21.92
CA HIS A 297 -11.66 -0.37 -21.85
C HIS A 297 -10.15 -0.29 -22.13
N ILE A 298 -9.34 -0.73 -21.17
CA ILE A 298 -7.89 -0.89 -21.29
C ILE A 298 -7.55 -2.39 -21.20
N PRO A 299 -6.71 -2.95 -22.10
CA PRO A 299 -6.30 -4.36 -22.01
C PRO A 299 -5.71 -4.70 -20.64
N THR A 300 -5.90 -5.94 -20.16
CA THR A 300 -5.50 -6.42 -18.81
C THR A 300 -6.15 -5.73 -17.59
N MET A 301 -6.73 -4.53 -17.76
CA MET A 301 -7.43 -3.78 -16.70
C MET A 301 -8.96 -3.87 -16.83
N GLY A 302 -9.46 -4.25 -18.00
CA GLY A 302 -10.89 -4.29 -18.28
C GLY A 302 -11.46 -2.88 -18.46
N GLN A 303 -12.68 -2.64 -17.99
CA GLN A 303 -13.29 -1.33 -17.97
C GLN A 303 -12.64 -0.45 -16.89
N VAL A 304 -12.05 0.68 -17.24
CA VAL A 304 -11.39 1.57 -16.27
C VAL A 304 -12.26 2.79 -15.95
N ALA A 305 -12.31 3.16 -14.68
CA ALA A 305 -12.88 4.42 -14.19
C ALA A 305 -11.92 5.09 -13.21
N VAL A 306 -11.88 6.42 -13.25
CA VAL A 306 -11.27 7.26 -12.20
C VAL A 306 -12.39 7.88 -11.37
N VAL A 307 -12.21 7.91 -10.06
CA VAL A 307 -13.09 8.52 -9.05
C VAL A 307 -12.22 9.06 -7.92
N HIS A 308 -12.76 9.93 -7.06
CA HIS A 308 -11.98 10.46 -5.94
C HIS A 308 -11.96 9.48 -4.73
N GLY A 309 -13.10 9.23 -4.11
CA GLY A 309 -13.23 8.38 -2.92
C GLY A 309 -13.45 6.89 -3.22
N GLY A 310 -14.35 6.55 -4.16
CA GLY A 310 -14.62 5.15 -4.54
C GLY A 310 -15.88 4.91 -5.37
N LEU A 311 -16.29 3.65 -5.50
CA LEU A 311 -17.55 3.23 -6.12
C LEU A 311 -18.28 2.18 -5.27
N VAL A 312 -19.60 2.28 -5.16
CA VAL A 312 -20.44 1.25 -4.54
C VAL A 312 -20.51 0.03 -5.47
N PRO A 313 -20.14 -1.19 -5.03
CA PRO A 313 -20.15 -2.36 -5.90
C PRO A 313 -21.57 -2.73 -6.36
N GLY A 314 -21.74 -3.05 -7.65
CA GLY A 314 -23.02 -3.49 -8.21
C GLY A 314 -24.00 -2.36 -8.56
N VAL A 315 -23.57 -1.09 -8.50
CA VAL A 315 -24.36 0.09 -8.88
C VAL A 315 -23.76 0.74 -10.13
N ASP A 316 -24.60 1.00 -11.14
CA ASP A 316 -24.19 1.64 -12.40
C ASP A 316 -23.71 3.09 -12.18
N TYR A 317 -22.81 3.61 -13.02
CA TYR A 317 -22.16 4.92 -12.79
C TYR A 317 -23.17 6.10 -12.68
N ASP A 318 -24.25 6.07 -13.46
CA ASP A 318 -25.34 7.05 -13.44
C ASP A 318 -26.20 7.00 -12.16
N LYS A 319 -26.08 5.92 -11.38
CA LYS A 319 -26.84 5.67 -10.13
C LYS A 319 -25.96 5.73 -8.88
N GLN A 320 -24.68 6.02 -9.03
CA GLN A 320 -23.79 6.27 -7.89
C GLN A 320 -24.11 7.64 -7.28
N ASP A 321 -24.27 7.70 -5.97
CA ASP A 321 -24.43 8.96 -5.24
C ASP A 321 -23.12 9.80 -5.33
N PRO A 322 -23.15 11.03 -5.88
CA PRO A 322 -21.99 11.88 -6.00
C PRO A 322 -21.23 12.12 -4.67
N PHE A 323 -21.96 12.32 -3.57
CA PHE A 323 -21.34 12.55 -2.27
C PHE A 323 -20.52 11.32 -1.83
N SER A 324 -21.09 10.12 -1.97
CA SER A 324 -20.42 8.85 -1.67
C SER A 324 -19.21 8.61 -2.57
N VAL A 325 -19.31 8.89 -3.88
CA VAL A 325 -18.19 8.73 -4.82
C VAL A 325 -17.00 9.62 -4.44
N MET A 326 -17.26 10.82 -3.94
CA MET A 326 -16.20 11.72 -3.45
C MET A 326 -15.70 11.35 -2.06
N ASN A 327 -16.56 10.89 -1.14
CA ASN A 327 -16.22 10.86 0.30
C ASN A 327 -16.03 9.48 0.92
N MET A 328 -16.39 8.37 0.26
CA MET A 328 -16.38 7.05 0.90
C MET A 328 -14.98 6.57 1.30
N LEU A 329 -14.89 5.93 2.47
CA LEU A 329 -13.73 5.17 2.95
C LEU A 329 -14.15 3.74 3.32
N THR A 330 -15.33 3.60 3.93
CA THR A 330 -15.92 2.31 4.30
C THR A 330 -17.30 2.12 3.69
N ILE A 331 -17.76 0.87 3.69
CA ILE A 331 -19.13 0.45 3.45
C ILE A 331 -19.53 -0.43 4.64
N ASP A 332 -20.71 -0.18 5.20
CA ASP A 332 -21.33 -1.06 6.19
C ASP A 332 -21.81 -2.37 5.52
N LEU A 333 -21.55 -3.51 6.15
CA LEU A 333 -21.75 -4.82 5.51
C LEU A 333 -23.19 -5.34 5.58
N ASP A 334 -24.01 -4.81 6.48
CA ASP A 334 -25.41 -5.23 6.62
C ASP A 334 -26.34 -4.29 5.83
N THR A 335 -26.11 -2.97 5.92
CA THR A 335 -26.94 -1.95 5.25
C THR A 335 -26.44 -1.55 3.86
N HIS A 336 -25.22 -1.95 3.47
CA HIS A 336 -24.54 -1.52 2.25
C HIS A 336 -24.35 0.01 2.13
N LEU A 337 -24.46 0.75 3.23
CA LEU A 337 -24.26 2.19 3.28
C LEU A 337 -22.77 2.54 3.11
N PRO A 338 -22.38 3.35 2.10
CA PRO A 338 -21.07 3.98 2.08
C PRO A 338 -20.95 5.02 3.20
N SER A 339 -19.75 5.16 3.76
CA SER A 339 -19.44 6.07 4.86
C SER A 339 -18.09 6.75 4.64
N SER A 340 -18.02 8.04 5.01
CA SER A 340 -16.78 8.82 5.10
C SER A 340 -16.02 8.60 6.42
N SER A 341 -16.60 7.85 7.36
CA SER A 341 -15.91 7.39 8.56
C SER A 341 -14.96 6.22 8.26
N ARG A 342 -14.22 5.75 9.27
CA ARG A 342 -13.40 4.54 9.18
C ARG A 342 -13.99 3.36 9.92
N ASP A 343 -15.21 3.51 10.42
CA ASP A 343 -15.99 2.44 11.00
C ASP A 343 -16.69 1.67 9.88
N GLY A 344 -16.67 0.35 9.93
CA GLY A 344 -17.14 -0.52 8.84
C GLY A 344 -16.01 -1.10 7.97
N LYS A 345 -16.35 -1.64 6.80
CA LYS A 345 -15.40 -2.36 5.94
C LYS A 345 -14.83 -1.44 4.87
N LYS A 346 -13.51 -1.39 4.66
CA LYS A 346 -12.92 -0.64 3.53
C LYS A 346 -13.63 -0.99 2.22
N TRP A 347 -14.15 0.00 1.51
CA TRP A 347 -14.95 -0.20 0.29
C TRP A 347 -14.17 -1.01 -0.77
N THR A 348 -12.86 -0.78 -0.87
CA THR A 348 -11.94 -1.48 -1.79
C THR A 348 -11.92 -3.00 -1.58
N LYS A 349 -12.06 -3.50 -0.34
CA LYS A 349 -12.14 -4.94 -0.07
C LYS A 349 -13.43 -5.54 -0.63
N LEU A 350 -14.55 -4.83 -0.44
CA LEU A 350 -15.86 -5.25 -0.95
C LEU A 350 -15.89 -5.18 -2.48
N PHE A 351 -15.35 -4.11 -3.07
CA PHE A 351 -15.25 -3.92 -4.51
C PHE A 351 -14.39 -5.00 -5.18
N ASN A 352 -13.14 -5.21 -4.74
CA ASN A 352 -12.28 -6.27 -5.31
C ASN A 352 -12.92 -7.66 -5.20
N LYS A 353 -13.63 -7.94 -4.09
CA LYS A 353 -14.35 -9.20 -3.91
C LYS A 353 -15.54 -9.33 -4.86
N HIS A 354 -16.34 -8.27 -5.04
CA HIS A 354 -17.44 -8.23 -6.02
C HIS A 354 -16.91 -8.49 -7.43
N GLN A 355 -15.90 -7.73 -7.88
CA GLN A 355 -15.30 -7.90 -9.20
C GLN A 355 -14.72 -9.31 -9.41
N SER A 356 -14.09 -9.89 -8.38
CA SER A 356 -13.61 -11.29 -8.44
C SER A 356 -14.74 -12.32 -8.56
N LEU A 357 -15.90 -12.08 -7.95
CA LEU A 357 -17.08 -12.95 -8.07
C LEU A 357 -17.74 -12.80 -9.45
N THR A 358 -17.94 -11.56 -9.91
CA THR A 358 -18.48 -11.25 -11.25
C THR A 358 -17.62 -11.89 -12.34
N TYR A 359 -16.30 -11.66 -12.33
CA TYR A 359 -15.36 -12.25 -13.29
C TYR A 359 -15.44 -13.78 -13.33
N LYS A 360 -15.51 -14.44 -12.16
CA LYS A 360 -15.67 -15.90 -12.07
C LYS A 360 -17.00 -16.36 -12.65
N SER A 361 -18.09 -15.67 -12.33
CA SER A 361 -19.43 -15.96 -12.85
C SER A 361 -19.46 -15.89 -14.38
N THR A 362 -18.97 -14.78 -14.95
CA THR A 362 -18.86 -14.57 -16.39
C THR A 362 -18.02 -15.67 -17.05
N LYS A 363 -16.85 -15.99 -16.50
CA LYS A 363 -15.95 -17.02 -17.05
C LYS A 363 -16.51 -18.45 -16.96
N HIS A 364 -17.44 -18.70 -16.03
CA HIS A 364 -18.19 -19.95 -15.97
C HIS A 364 -19.35 -20.00 -16.99
N ALA A 365 -19.95 -18.85 -17.33
CA ALA A 365 -21.02 -18.76 -18.31
C ALA A 365 -20.51 -18.77 -19.76
N ASP A 366 -19.37 -18.12 -20.02
CA ASP A 366 -18.70 -18.09 -21.33
C ASP A 366 -17.18 -18.23 -21.15
N ALA A 367 -16.61 -19.31 -21.70
CA ALA A 367 -15.18 -19.58 -21.65
C ALA A 367 -14.35 -18.68 -22.60
N GLN A 368 -15.00 -17.97 -23.53
CA GLN A 368 -14.39 -16.99 -24.43
C GLN A 368 -14.56 -15.54 -23.94
N ALA A 369 -15.22 -15.32 -22.80
CA ALA A 369 -15.35 -14.00 -22.21
C ALA A 369 -13.97 -13.40 -21.88
N THR A 370 -13.63 -12.34 -22.59
CA THR A 370 -12.44 -11.53 -22.33
C THR A 370 -12.59 -10.75 -21.02
N ASP A 371 -11.50 -10.14 -20.54
CA ASP A 371 -11.50 -9.32 -19.31
C ASP A 371 -12.43 -8.06 -19.37
N ALA A 372 -13.15 -7.87 -20.48
CA ALA A 372 -14.04 -6.74 -20.76
C ALA A 372 -15.19 -6.52 -19.77
N GLN A 373 -15.53 -7.49 -18.92
CA GLN A 373 -16.58 -7.32 -17.89
C GLN A 373 -16.05 -6.93 -16.50
N ALA A 374 -14.73 -6.94 -16.27
CA ALA A 374 -14.17 -6.49 -15.01
C ALA A 374 -13.94 -4.98 -15.02
N THR A 375 -14.52 -4.26 -14.06
CA THR A 375 -14.20 -2.86 -13.78
C THR A 375 -12.98 -2.75 -12.87
N THR A 376 -12.01 -1.90 -13.24
CA THR A 376 -10.90 -1.43 -12.42
C THR A 376 -11.10 0.06 -12.07
N VAL A 377 -10.89 0.41 -10.80
CA VAL A 377 -11.09 1.76 -10.28
C VAL A 377 -9.76 2.35 -9.82
N ILE A 378 -9.44 3.55 -10.29
CA ILE A 378 -8.27 4.33 -9.84
C ILE A 378 -8.79 5.49 -8.99
N TYR A 379 -8.19 5.71 -7.81
CA TYR A 379 -8.77 6.60 -6.80
C TYR A 379 -7.73 7.25 -5.86
N GLY A 380 -8.19 8.27 -5.13
CA GLY A 380 -7.42 9.14 -4.23
C GLY A 380 -7.87 9.05 -2.76
N HIS A 381 -7.99 10.20 -2.07
CA HIS A 381 -8.70 10.48 -0.80
C HIS A 381 -8.20 9.76 0.49
N ASP A 382 -7.82 8.49 0.41
CA ASP A 382 -7.47 7.65 1.57
C ASP A 382 -5.98 7.69 1.93
N SER A 383 -5.44 8.88 2.19
CA SER A 383 -4.04 9.12 2.57
C SER A 383 -3.55 8.31 3.76
N LYS A 384 -4.44 7.78 4.63
CA LYS A 384 -4.05 6.91 5.75
C LYS A 384 -3.87 5.45 5.33
N SER A 385 -4.45 5.03 4.21
CA SER A 385 -4.13 3.74 3.57
C SER A 385 -2.82 3.79 2.77
N SER A 386 -2.41 4.99 2.33
CA SER A 386 -1.28 5.19 1.42
C SER A 386 -1.48 4.44 0.09
N LEU A 387 -0.42 4.34 -0.71
CA LEU A 387 -0.39 3.63 -1.99
C LEU A 387 -0.94 2.20 -1.86
N SER A 388 -1.98 1.87 -2.62
CA SER A 388 -2.62 0.56 -2.58
C SER A 388 -2.98 0.05 -3.98
N ILE A 389 -2.06 -0.72 -4.58
CA ILE A 389 -2.25 -1.33 -5.90
C ILE A 389 -2.75 -2.77 -5.74
N THR A 390 -4.02 -3.00 -6.06
CA THR A 390 -4.65 -4.33 -6.10
C THR A 390 -5.08 -4.66 -7.53
N THR A 391 -5.75 -5.79 -7.76
CA THR A 391 -6.25 -6.18 -9.09
C THR A 391 -7.23 -5.13 -9.64
N TYR A 392 -8.31 -4.85 -8.90
CA TYR A 392 -9.44 -4.03 -9.37
C TYR A 392 -9.52 -2.64 -8.73
N THR A 393 -8.69 -2.32 -7.74
CA THR A 393 -8.59 -0.94 -7.20
C THR A 393 -7.14 -0.47 -7.10
N LYS A 394 -6.88 0.78 -7.51
CA LYS A 394 -5.56 1.43 -7.53
C LYS A 394 -5.65 2.74 -6.73
N GLY A 395 -5.28 2.71 -5.46
CA GLY A 395 -5.27 3.89 -4.58
C GLY A 395 -3.95 4.62 -4.69
N LEU A 396 -3.99 5.90 -5.09
CA LEU A 396 -2.80 6.71 -5.40
C LEU A 396 -2.50 7.81 -4.37
N ASP A 397 -3.39 8.06 -3.40
CA ASP A 397 -3.13 9.01 -2.32
C ASP A 397 -2.09 8.46 -1.33
N SER A 398 -0.83 8.78 -1.61
CA SER A 398 0.34 8.56 -0.74
C SER A 398 0.63 9.75 0.20
N GLY A 399 -0.32 10.67 0.38
CA GLY A 399 -0.28 11.72 1.40
C GLY A 399 0.76 12.81 1.17
N CYS A 400 0.97 13.24 -0.08
CA CYS A 400 2.03 14.19 -0.47
C CYS A 400 2.16 15.40 0.46
N VAL A 401 1.08 16.18 0.65
CA VAL A 401 1.08 17.41 1.47
C VAL A 401 1.50 17.22 2.93
N LYS A 402 1.51 15.98 3.42
CA LYS A 402 1.90 15.57 4.78
C LYS A 402 3.37 15.12 4.88
N GLY A 403 4.18 15.37 3.85
CA GLY A 403 5.56 14.89 3.76
C GLY A 403 5.70 13.43 3.33
N GLY A 404 4.63 12.87 2.75
CA GLY A 404 4.65 11.56 2.11
C GLY A 404 5.24 11.63 0.70
N GLU A 405 4.53 11.05 -0.26
CA GLU A 405 4.93 11.04 -1.67
C GLU A 405 3.76 11.50 -2.55
N LEU A 406 4.06 12.01 -3.74
CA LEU A 406 3.09 12.19 -4.82
C LEU A 406 3.27 11.02 -5.80
N THR A 407 2.19 10.32 -6.09
CA THR A 407 2.22 9.08 -6.88
C THR A 407 1.51 9.24 -8.22
N ALA A 408 2.16 8.80 -9.29
CA ALA A 408 1.57 8.55 -10.59
C ALA A 408 1.47 7.03 -10.87
N LEU A 409 0.33 6.62 -11.41
CA LEU A 409 0.18 5.35 -12.13
C LEU A 409 0.27 5.63 -13.63
N VAL A 410 1.38 5.20 -14.24
CA VAL A 410 1.57 5.20 -15.69
C VAL A 410 0.93 3.94 -16.27
N ILE A 411 0.03 4.12 -17.23
CA ILE A 411 -0.62 3.04 -17.98
C ILE A 411 -0.22 3.19 -19.45
N ALA A 412 0.60 2.26 -19.94
CA ALA A 412 1.10 2.26 -21.31
C ALA A 412 0.28 1.33 -22.23
N ASP A 413 0.68 1.30 -23.50
CA ASP A 413 0.09 0.43 -24.54
C ASP A 413 0.02 -1.04 -24.06
N GLY A 414 -1.07 -1.74 -24.37
CA GLY A 414 -1.35 -3.09 -23.85
C GLY A 414 -1.75 -3.15 -22.36
N GLY A 415 -1.88 -2.00 -21.68
CA GLY A 415 -2.29 -1.92 -20.27
C GLY A 415 -1.18 -2.17 -19.25
N GLU A 416 0.08 -2.12 -19.67
CA GLU A 416 1.23 -2.20 -18.77
C GLU A 416 1.18 -1.08 -17.73
N GLN A 417 1.29 -1.44 -16.46
CA GLN A 417 1.18 -0.52 -15.32
C GLN A 417 2.54 -0.33 -14.64
N LYS A 418 2.99 0.92 -14.51
CA LYS A 418 4.16 1.31 -13.73
C LYS A 418 3.79 2.40 -12.72
N VAL A 419 4.16 2.21 -11.46
CA VAL A 419 4.05 3.26 -10.44
C VAL A 419 5.33 4.08 -10.42
N ILE A 420 5.17 5.41 -10.33
CA ILE A 420 6.27 6.37 -10.16
C ILE A 420 5.90 7.30 -9.00
N GLN A 421 6.85 7.59 -8.11
CA GLN A 421 6.62 8.37 -6.91
C GLN A 421 7.73 9.40 -6.72
N VAL A 422 7.38 10.59 -6.24
CA VAL A 422 8.35 11.59 -5.80
C VAL A 422 8.08 12.00 -4.35
N ARG A 423 9.15 12.13 -3.57
CA ARG A 423 9.06 12.55 -2.17
C ARG A 423 8.63 14.01 -2.05
N CYS A 424 7.66 14.26 -1.17
CA CYS A 424 7.08 15.57 -0.90
C CYS A 424 7.62 16.21 0.38
N ASN A 425 7.50 17.53 0.47
CA ASN A 425 7.71 18.25 1.71
C ASN A 425 6.48 18.15 2.64
N ASN A 426 6.70 18.28 3.96
CA ASN A 426 5.58 18.38 4.89
C ASN A 426 5.13 19.84 4.99
N TYR A 427 3.93 20.12 4.49
CA TYR A 427 3.33 21.46 4.54
C TYR A 427 2.36 21.64 5.71
N LEU A 428 2.08 20.58 6.49
CA LEU A 428 1.17 20.61 7.64
C LEU A 428 1.87 20.69 8.99
N GLU A 429 3.17 20.40 9.07
CA GLU A 429 3.99 20.68 10.26
C GLU A 429 4.40 22.17 10.26
N LYS A 430 3.87 22.93 11.23
CA LYS A 430 4.25 24.29 11.59
C LYS A 430 4.24 24.45 13.11
#